data_AF-A0A357CG86-F1
#
_entry.id   AF-A0A357CG86-F1
#
_cell.length_a   1.000
_cell.length_b   1.000
_cell.length_c   1.000
_cell.angle_alpha   90.00
_cell.angle_beta   90.00
_cell.angle_gamma   90.00
#
_symmetry.space_group_name_H-M   'P 1'
#
loop_
_entity.id
_entity.type
_entity.pdbx_description
1 polymer ?
#
loop_
_entity_poly.entity_id
_entity_poly.type
_entity_poly.pdbx_seq_one_letter_code
_entity_poly.pdbx_strand_id
1 'polypeptide(L)'
;FERTTRRYRKPAWDIQETEVSGRKVAVHERTLLTKPFCNLVYFEREVSARRRRNDPKLLVVAPMAGHFSTLLRGTVRDLLPHHE
;
A
#
# COMPACT_ATOMS: atom_id res chain seq x y z
N PHE A 1 32.11 8.61 12.62
CA PHE A 1 31.81 9.70 11.67
C PHE A 1 31.29 9.17 10.31
N GLU A 2 30.59 8.02 10.27
CA GLU A 2 30.41 7.25 9.01
C GLU A 2 28.94 7.03 8.57
N ARG A 3 27.95 7.67 9.24
CA ARG A 3 26.50 7.42 8.99
C ARG A 3 25.68 8.65 8.56
N THR A 4 26.29 9.79 8.31
CA THR A 4 25.55 11.07 8.21
C THR A 4 25.11 11.46 6.79
N THR A 5 25.60 10.82 5.72
CA THR A 5 25.34 11.27 4.33
C THR A 5 24.58 10.29 3.44
N ARG A 6 24.12 9.14 3.95
CA ARG A 6 23.26 8.25 3.16
C ARG A 6 21.86 8.84 3.06
N ARG A 7 21.55 9.46 1.91
CA ARG A 7 20.18 9.72 1.47
C ARG A 7 19.47 8.39 1.26
N TYR A 8 18.79 7.89 2.30
CA TYR A 8 17.83 6.81 2.15
C TYR A 8 16.62 7.38 1.41
N ARG A 9 16.52 7.08 0.11
CA ARG A 9 15.32 7.37 -0.67
C ARG A 9 14.16 6.57 -0.08
N LYS A 10 12.96 7.14 -0.13
CA LYS A 10 11.72 6.45 0.24
C LYS A 10 11.65 5.13 -0.55
N PRO A 11 11.55 3.97 0.11
CA PRO A 11 11.32 2.71 -0.57
C PRO A 11 10.01 2.77 -1.36
N ALA A 12 9.94 2.11 -2.52
CA ALA A 12 8.66 1.87 -3.17
C ALA A 12 7.80 0.89 -2.33
N TRP A 13 6.48 0.92 -2.50
CA TRP A 13 5.62 -0.10 -1.92
C TRP A 13 5.81 -1.45 -2.64
N ASP A 14 6.03 -1.45 -3.95
CA ASP A 14 6.41 -2.65 -4.71
C ASP A 14 5.40 -3.80 -4.53
N ILE A 15 4.11 -3.45 -4.52
CA ILE A 15 3.00 -4.40 -4.41
C ILE A 15 2.36 -4.51 -5.80
N GLN A 16 2.85 -5.46 -6.60
CA GLN A 16 2.40 -5.65 -7.99
C GLN A 16 1.18 -6.56 -8.11
N GLU A 17 1.05 -7.53 -7.20
CA GLU A 17 -0.02 -8.53 -7.23
C GLU A 17 -0.47 -8.91 -5.82
N THR A 18 -1.74 -9.31 -5.71
CA THR A 18 -2.32 -9.91 -4.50
C THR A 18 -3.20 -11.10 -4.90
N GLU A 19 -3.57 -11.95 -3.94
CA GLU A 19 -4.45 -13.09 -4.18
C GLU A 19 -5.87 -12.76 -3.72
N VAL A 20 -6.83 -12.76 -4.64
CA VAL A 20 -8.25 -12.58 -4.32
C VAL A 20 -9.01 -13.83 -4.79
N SER A 21 -9.62 -14.54 -3.85
CA SER A 21 -10.39 -15.77 -4.12
C SER A 21 -9.60 -16.85 -4.90
N GLY A 22 -8.35 -17.10 -4.49
CA GLY A 22 -7.49 -18.13 -5.10
C GLY A 22 -6.90 -17.74 -6.46
N ARG A 23 -6.97 -16.46 -6.86
CA ARG A 23 -6.38 -15.97 -8.11
C ARG A 23 -5.51 -14.75 -7.86
N LYS A 24 -4.38 -14.71 -8.55
CA LYS A 24 -3.53 -13.52 -8.62
C LYS A 24 -4.22 -12.41 -9.40
N VAL A 25 -4.30 -11.23 -8.79
CA VAL A 25 -4.84 -10.01 -9.39
C VAL A 25 -3.78 -8.92 -9.29
N ALA A 26 -3.67 -8.09 -10.33
CA ALA A 26 -2.75 -6.96 -10.32
C ALA A 26 -3.22 -5.91 -9.29
N VAL A 27 -2.26 -5.24 -8.67
CA VAL A 27 -2.49 -4.13 -7.74
C VAL A 27 -1.86 -2.88 -8.31
N HIS A 28 -2.63 -1.80 -8.36
CA HIS A 28 -2.17 -0.51 -8.83
C HIS A 28 -2.16 0.51 -7.69
N GLU A 29 -0.99 1.09 -7.47
CA GLU A 29 -0.79 2.15 -6.49
C GLU A 29 -1.21 3.50 -7.10
N ARG A 30 -2.18 4.17 -6.48
CA ARG A 30 -2.65 5.50 -6.89
C ARG A 30 -2.60 6.47 -5.72
N THR A 31 -1.87 7.57 -5.87
CA THR A 31 -1.91 8.66 -4.87
C THR A 31 -3.15 9.51 -5.12
N LEU A 32 -4.15 9.40 -4.25
CA LEU A 32 -5.41 10.14 -4.36
C LEU A 32 -5.31 11.56 -3.80
N LEU A 33 -4.46 11.76 -2.79
CA LEU A 33 -4.30 13.06 -2.14
C LEU A 33 -2.87 13.21 -1.63
N THR A 34 -2.30 14.38 -1.87
CA THR A 34 -0.99 14.78 -1.35
C THR A 34 -1.19 15.93 -0.38
N LYS A 35 -0.72 15.77 0.86
CA LYS A 35 -0.69 16.81 1.88
C LYS A 35 0.77 17.06 2.31
N PRO A 36 1.09 18.23 2.90
CA PRO A 36 2.45 18.54 3.35
C PRO A 36 3.05 17.50 4.32
N PHE A 37 2.21 16.74 5.02
CA PHE A 37 2.62 15.77 6.04
C PHE A 37 2.38 14.30 5.65
N CYS A 38 1.57 14.01 4.63
CA CYS A 38 1.31 12.64 4.20
C CYS A 38 0.73 12.55 2.78
N ASN A 39 0.81 11.36 2.20
CA ASN A 39 0.10 11.02 0.97
C ASN A 39 -0.97 9.97 1.29
N LEU A 40 -2.17 10.17 0.77
CA LEU A 40 -3.20 9.14 0.71
C LEU A 40 -2.93 8.28 -0.54
N VAL A 41 -2.50 7.05 -0.31
CA VAL A 41 -2.24 6.06 -1.37
C VAL A 41 -3.35 5.02 -1.32
N TYR A 42 -4.02 4.84 -2.46
CA TYR A 42 -5.02 3.81 -2.68
C TYR A 42 -4.40 2.67 -3.47
N PHE A 43 -4.69 1.44 -3.04
CA PHE A 43 -4.21 0.23 -3.68
C PHE A 43 -5.40 -0.40 -4.41
N GLU A 44 -5.53 -0.09 -5.70
CA GLU A 44 -6.62 -0.57 -6.52
C GLU A 44 -6.32 -1.99 -7.02
N ARG A 45 -7.21 -2.94 -6.72
CA ARG A 45 -7.09 -4.33 -7.20
C ARG A 45 -7.80 -4.44 -8.54
N GLU A 46 -7.15 -5.04 -9.54
CA GLU A 46 -7.73 -5.28 -10.85
C GLU A 46 -8.70 -6.49 -10.81
N VAL A 47 -9.83 -6.31 -10.13
CA VAL A 47 -10.91 -7.30 -10.04
C VAL A 47 -12.08 -6.90 -10.94
N SER A 48 -12.54 -7.84 -11.76
CA SER A 48 -13.73 -7.65 -12.60
C SER A 48 -14.97 -7.34 -11.75
N ALA A 49 -15.88 -6.48 -12.25
CA ALA A 49 -17.06 -6.02 -11.51
C ALA A 49 -17.96 -7.16 -10.97
N ARG A 50 -18.00 -8.32 -11.65
CA ARG A 50 -18.69 -9.54 -11.19
C ARG A 50 -18.04 -10.22 -9.99
N ARG A 51 -16.77 -9.93 -9.73
CA ARG A 51 -15.94 -10.52 -8.66
C ARG A 51 -15.52 -9.49 -7.62
N ARG A 52 -15.97 -8.24 -7.73
CA ARG A 52 -15.84 -7.26 -6.65
C ARG A 52 -16.63 -7.81 -5.47
N ARG A 53 -15.89 -8.47 -4.60
CA ARG A 53 -16.34 -8.83 -3.27
C ARG A 53 -16.67 -7.52 -2.57
N ASN A 54 -17.74 -7.48 -1.79
CA ASN A 54 -18.11 -6.29 -1.01
C ASN A 54 -17.16 -6.16 0.19
N ASP A 55 -15.86 -6.18 -0.08
CA ASP A 55 -14.81 -6.12 0.92
C ASP A 55 -14.87 -4.75 1.58
N PRO A 56 -14.77 -4.70 2.92
CA PRO A 56 -14.80 -3.44 3.63
C PRO A 56 -13.59 -2.58 3.24
N LYS A 57 -13.84 -1.28 3.08
CA LYS A 57 -12.78 -0.30 2.84
C LYS A 57 -11.94 -0.14 4.10
N LEU A 58 -10.63 -0.29 3.99
CA LEU A 58 -9.69 -0.21 5.09
C LEU A 58 -8.72 0.96 4.93
N LEU A 59 -8.67 1.82 5.95
CA LEU A 59 -7.69 2.90 6.02
C LEU A 59 -6.56 2.53 6.97
N VAL A 60 -5.36 2.33 6.42
CA VAL A 60 -4.14 2.10 7.22
C VAL A 60 -3.40 3.43 7.40
N VAL A 61 -3.21 3.83 8.66
CA VAL A 61 -2.45 5.05 9.01
C VAL A 61 -1.10 4.63 9.58
N ALA A 62 -0.02 5.04 8.91
CA ALA A 62 1.33 4.80 9.43
C ALA A 62 1.58 5.65 10.69
N PRO A 63 2.20 5.08 11.75
CA PRO A 63 2.56 5.85 12.92
C PRO A 63 3.59 6.93 12.56
N MET A 64 3.51 8.09 13.21
CA MET A 64 4.49 9.18 13.04
C MET A 64 5.81 8.83 13.76
N ALA A 65 6.55 7.87 13.21
CA ALA A 65 7.77 7.34 13.82
C ALA A 65 9.06 7.87 13.17
N GLY A 66 8.99 8.90 12.31
CA GLY A 66 10.13 9.38 11.52
C GLY A 66 10.60 8.41 10.42
N HIS A 67 9.86 7.32 10.19
CA HIS A 67 10.13 6.31 9.18
C HIS A 67 9.14 6.41 8.01
N PHE A 68 9.50 5.84 6.86
CA PHE A 68 8.60 5.81 5.71
C PHE A 68 7.43 4.85 5.93
N SER A 69 6.23 5.25 5.53
CA SER A 69 5.02 4.42 5.57
C SER A 69 5.16 3.09 4.83
N THR A 70 6.08 3.01 3.88
CA THR A 70 6.41 1.81 3.09
C THR A 70 6.99 0.67 3.91
N LEU A 71 7.38 0.91 5.17
CA LEU A 71 7.70 -0.19 6.09
C LEU A 71 6.47 -1.05 6.42
N LEU A 72 5.26 -0.49 6.33
CA LEU A 72 4.00 -1.23 6.47
C LEU A 72 3.64 -2.02 5.21
N ARG A 73 4.53 -2.12 4.22
CA ARG A 73 4.32 -2.91 3.00
C ARG A 73 3.86 -4.34 3.30
N GLY A 74 4.44 -5.00 4.30
CA GLY A 74 4.01 -6.35 4.70
C GLY A 74 2.56 -6.36 5.19
N THR A 75 2.20 -5.42 6.07
CA THR A 75 0.84 -5.25 6.57
C THR A 75 -0.16 -4.97 5.44
N VAL A 76 0.17 -4.06 4.52
CA VAL A 76 -0.70 -3.77 3.37
C VAL A 76 -0.85 -5.01 2.48
N ARG A 77 0.24 -5.73 2.22
CA ARG A 77 0.22 -6.98 1.43
C ARG A 77 -0.71 -8.03 2.02
N ASP A 78 -0.71 -8.20 3.34
CA ASP A 78 -1.53 -9.20 4.03
C ASP A 78 -3.01 -8.80 4.12
N LEU A 79 -3.32 -7.50 4.05
CA LEU A 79 -4.69 -6.99 4.12
C LEU A 79 -5.40 -6.98 2.76
N LEU A 80 -4.66 -6.77 1.67
CA LEU A 80 -5.17 -6.69 0.30
C LEU A 80 -6.02 -7.90 -0.19
N PRO A 81 -5.75 -9.16 0.21
CA PRO A 81 -6.60 -10.30 -0.14
C PRO A 81 -8.04 -10.20 0.36
N HIS A 82 -8.27 -9.45 1.44
CA HIS A 82 -9.52 -9.44 2.19
C HIS A 82 -10.18 -8.07 2.31
N HIS A 83 -9.50 -7.00 1.92
CA HIS A 83 -9.94 -5.61 2.09
C HIS A 83 -9.72 -4.79 0.81
N GLU A 84 -10.51 -3.72 0.64
CA GLU A 84 -10.28 -2.65 -0.34
C GLU A 84 -9.69 -1.39 0.26
#